data_AF-A0A2V5Q6V2-F1
#
_entry.id   AF-A0A2V5Q6V2-F1
#
_cell.length_a   1.000
_cell.length_b   1.000
_cell.length_c   1.000
_cell.angle_alpha   90.00
_cell.angle_beta   90.00
_cell.angle_gamma   90.00
#
_symmetry.space_group_name_H-M   'P 1'
#
loop_
_entity.id
_entity.type
_entity.pdbx_description
1 polymer ?
#
loop_
_entity_poly.entity_id
_entity_poly.type
_entity_poly.pdbx_seq_one_letter_code
_entity_poly.pdbx_strand_id
1 'polypeptide(L)'
;PTDREKSQLYIQRYMEHFPAAGEIIIFDRSWYNRAGVEYVMGFCSKAEHRDFLELCPQIEKVVVDQGVQLIKYWLEVSNAEQKRRFEARITDPLRQWKLSPTDLPSRSRWYDYSHARDMMLKATDTKAAPWYILRSDDKKRARLNCISHLLKLIPYKKVKRDKVKLLKRKNKGAYDDQATLKGRNFVPEKY
;
A
#
# COMPACT_ATOMS: atom_id res chain seq x y z
N PRO A 1 15.25 -1.39 -8.10
CA PRO A 1 16.12 -0.34 -7.55
C PRO A 1 17.00 0.19 -8.68
N THR A 2 17.19 1.50 -8.78
CA THR A 2 18.16 2.08 -9.73
C THR A 2 19.60 1.70 -9.33
N ASP A 3 20.57 1.87 -10.23
CA ASP A 3 21.96 1.54 -9.89
C ASP A 3 22.51 2.42 -8.76
N ARG A 4 22.03 3.67 -8.65
CA ARG A 4 22.31 4.54 -7.49
C ARG A 4 21.68 4.00 -6.21
N GLU A 5 20.41 3.57 -6.25
CA GLU A 5 19.76 3.02 -5.05
C GLU A 5 20.41 1.74 -4.53
N LYS A 6 21.04 0.95 -5.41
CA LYS A 6 21.79 -0.25 -5.00
C LYS A 6 23.06 0.10 -4.21
N SER A 7 23.61 1.30 -4.36
CA SER A 7 24.77 1.77 -3.59
C SER A 7 24.40 2.61 -2.36
N GLN A 8 23.11 2.78 -2.07
CA GLN A 8 22.62 3.48 -0.88
C GLN A 8 22.40 2.52 0.29
N LEU A 9 22.14 3.09 1.48
CA LEU A 9 21.51 2.34 2.55
C LEU A 9 20.19 1.77 2.04
N TYR A 10 19.97 0.46 2.21
CA TYR A 10 18.82 -0.23 1.62
C TYR A 10 17.46 0.42 1.93
N ILE A 11 17.34 0.98 3.14
CA ILE A 11 16.11 1.62 3.61
C ILE A 11 15.90 3.04 3.06
N GLN A 12 16.96 3.70 2.57
CA GLN A 12 16.97 5.14 2.24
C GLN A 12 15.86 5.52 1.27
N ARG A 13 15.74 4.82 0.14
CA ARG A 13 14.67 5.05 -0.86
C ARG A 13 13.25 4.87 -0.31
N TYR A 14 13.09 4.08 0.75
CA TYR A 14 11.79 3.91 1.39
C TYR A 14 11.50 5.06 2.35
N MET A 15 12.52 5.51 3.10
CA MET A 15 12.41 6.64 4.04
C MET A 15 11.98 7.94 3.36
N GLU A 16 12.36 8.14 2.11
CA GLU A 16 11.93 9.29 1.30
C GLU A 16 10.40 9.37 1.12
N HIS A 17 9.67 8.26 1.32
CA HIS A 17 8.22 8.18 1.17
C HIS A 17 7.48 8.13 2.52
N PHE A 18 8.14 8.38 3.64
CA PHE A 18 7.49 8.30 4.94
C PHE A 18 6.50 9.46 5.15
N PRO A 19 5.39 9.22 5.87
CA PRO A 19 4.36 10.23 6.07
C PRO A 19 4.85 11.40 6.90
N ALA A 20 4.47 12.61 6.50
CA ALA A 20 4.39 13.76 7.38
C ALA A 20 3.13 13.71 8.26
N ALA A 21 2.99 14.66 9.19
CA ALA A 21 1.85 14.71 10.09
C ALA A 21 0.52 14.87 9.32
N GLY A 22 -0.41 13.94 9.56
CA GLY A 22 -1.73 13.91 8.91
C GLY A 22 -1.79 13.13 7.60
N GLU A 23 -0.68 12.57 7.14
CA GLU A 23 -0.63 11.76 5.93
C GLU A 23 -0.86 10.27 6.22
N ILE A 24 -1.43 9.57 5.24
CA ILE A 24 -1.51 8.11 5.22
C ILE A 24 -0.78 7.64 3.98
N ILE A 25 0.32 6.91 4.18
CA ILE A 25 1.09 6.30 3.10
C ILE A 25 0.84 4.79 3.11
N ILE A 26 0.53 4.23 1.94
CA ILE A 26 0.33 2.80 1.74
C ILE A 26 1.47 2.26 0.88
N PHE A 27 2.25 1.37 1.47
CA PHE A 27 3.33 0.65 0.80
C PHE A 27 2.77 -0.61 0.11
N ASP A 28 2.57 -0.56 -1.21
CA ASP A 28 2.35 -1.77 -2.03
C ASP A 28 3.69 -2.48 -2.25
N ARG A 29 3.99 -3.42 -1.34
CA ARG A 29 5.34 -3.87 -0.97
C ARG A 29 6.13 -2.78 -0.25
N SER A 30 7.21 -3.17 0.41
CA SER A 30 8.00 -2.30 1.28
C SER A 30 9.47 -2.74 1.31
N TRP A 31 10.22 -2.29 2.32
CA TRP A 31 11.57 -2.77 2.61
C TRP A 31 11.62 -4.29 2.90
N TYR A 32 10.48 -4.92 3.18
CA TYR A 32 10.40 -6.37 3.31
C TYR A 32 10.64 -7.16 2.01
N ASN A 33 10.86 -6.49 0.87
CA ASN A 33 11.36 -7.16 -0.34
C ASN A 33 12.67 -7.94 -0.05
N ARG A 34 13.55 -7.42 0.81
CA ARG A 34 14.80 -8.09 1.21
C ARG A 34 14.57 -9.40 1.94
N ALA A 35 13.55 -9.47 2.79
CA ALA A 35 13.18 -10.68 3.53
C ALA A 35 12.35 -11.70 2.72
N GLY A 36 11.95 -11.37 1.51
CA GLY A 36 11.11 -12.23 0.67
C GLY A 36 11.74 -12.49 -0.68
N VAL A 37 11.33 -11.68 -1.67
CA VAL A 37 11.70 -11.88 -3.07
C VAL A 37 13.21 -11.79 -3.30
N GLU A 38 13.91 -10.84 -2.67
CA GLU A 38 15.36 -10.71 -2.91
C GLU A 38 16.13 -11.90 -2.32
N TYR A 39 15.76 -12.37 -1.14
CA TYR A 39 16.38 -13.54 -0.53
C TYR A 39 16.09 -14.82 -1.33
N VAL A 40 14.83 -15.10 -1.66
CA VAL A 40 14.44 -16.33 -2.35
C VAL A 40 14.94 -16.35 -3.79
N MET A 41 14.99 -15.22 -4.47
CA MET A 41 15.47 -15.12 -5.86
C MET A 41 16.98 -14.91 -5.97
N GLY A 42 17.69 -14.67 -4.86
CA GLY A 42 19.13 -14.45 -4.85
C GLY A 42 19.55 -13.05 -5.33
N PHE A 43 18.69 -12.04 -5.18
CA PHE A 43 19.01 -10.65 -5.47
C PHE A 43 19.72 -9.94 -4.31
N CYS A 44 19.78 -10.56 -3.13
CA CYS A 44 20.65 -10.16 -2.04
C CYS A 44 21.45 -11.37 -1.53
N SER A 45 22.62 -11.10 -0.97
CA SER A 45 23.42 -12.11 -0.28
C SER A 45 22.75 -12.58 1.01
N LYS A 46 23.14 -13.77 1.50
CA LYS A 46 22.68 -14.29 2.80
C LYS A 46 23.07 -13.36 3.96
N ALA A 47 24.21 -12.69 3.85
CA ALA A 47 24.67 -11.72 4.84
C ALA A 47 23.75 -10.50 4.87
N GLU A 48 23.48 -9.87 3.72
CA GLU A 48 22.55 -8.73 3.65
C GLU A 48 21.14 -9.06 4.15
N HIS A 49 20.65 -10.28 3.88
CA HIS A 49 19.37 -10.74 4.39
C HIS A 49 19.36 -10.85 5.92
N ARG A 50 20.39 -11.47 6.51
CA ARG A 50 20.51 -11.59 7.97
C ARG A 50 20.63 -10.21 8.62
N ASP A 51 21.49 -9.36 8.09
CA ASP A 51 21.72 -8.01 8.62
C ASP A 51 20.42 -7.18 8.51
N PHE A 52 19.64 -7.35 7.44
CA PHE A 52 18.31 -6.74 7.31
C PHE A 52 17.35 -7.22 8.41
N LEU A 53 17.27 -8.53 8.68
CA LEU A 53 16.37 -9.07 9.71
C LEU A 53 16.74 -8.58 11.11
N GLU A 54 18.01 -8.31 11.37
CA GLU A 54 18.49 -7.77 12.65
C GLU A 54 18.24 -6.26 12.81
N LEU A 55 18.45 -5.48 11.74
CA LEU A 55 18.32 -4.02 11.77
C LEU A 55 16.88 -3.54 11.59
N CYS A 56 16.05 -4.29 10.87
CA CYS A 56 14.67 -3.88 10.55
C CYS A 56 13.84 -3.54 11.81
N PRO A 57 13.83 -4.35 12.89
CA PRO A 57 13.11 -4.01 14.12
C PRO A 57 13.58 -2.69 14.76
N GLN A 58 14.87 -2.39 14.67
CA GLN A 58 15.46 -1.18 15.26
C GLN A 58 15.01 0.06 14.50
N ILE A 59 15.01 -0.01 13.17
CA ILE A 59 14.51 1.06 12.30
C ILE A 59 13.01 1.28 12.55
N GLU A 60 12.22 0.21 12.60
CA GLU A 60 10.79 0.29 12.87
C GLU A 60 10.50 0.90 14.24
N LYS A 61 11.32 0.57 15.24
CA LYS A 61 11.22 1.19 16.56
C LYS A 61 11.46 2.71 16.50
N VAL A 62 12.50 3.17 15.80
CA VAL A 62 12.74 4.62 15.64
C VAL A 62 11.54 5.29 14.99
N VAL A 63 10.98 4.70 13.93
CA VAL A 63 9.79 5.21 13.22
C VAL A 63 8.60 5.36 14.16
N VAL A 64 8.30 4.32 14.95
CA VAL A 64 7.19 4.31 15.90
C VAL A 64 7.43 5.29 17.04
N ASP A 65 8.66 5.37 17.57
CA ASP A 65 9.04 6.30 18.64
C ASP A 65 8.92 7.77 18.20
N GLN A 66 9.03 8.06 16.89
CA GLN A 66 8.78 9.38 16.29
C GLN A 66 7.28 9.67 16.00
N GLY A 67 6.37 8.82 16.46
CA GLY A 67 4.92 9.04 16.39
C GLY A 67 4.24 8.52 15.12
N VAL A 68 4.97 7.81 14.24
CA VAL A 68 4.36 7.17 13.07
C VAL A 68 3.66 5.88 13.51
N GLN A 69 2.36 5.76 13.21
CA GLN A 69 1.64 4.51 13.41
C GLN A 69 1.96 3.51 12.29
N LEU A 70 2.95 2.64 12.51
CA LEU A 70 3.35 1.61 11.55
C LEU A 70 2.46 0.36 11.68
N ILE A 71 1.74 0.02 10.61
CA ILE A 71 0.85 -1.15 10.57
C ILE A 71 1.29 -2.10 9.45
N LYS A 72 1.64 -3.34 9.80
CA LYS A 72 2.16 -4.35 8.87
C LYS A 72 1.14 -5.46 8.63
N TYR A 73 0.79 -5.72 7.37
CA TYR A 73 -0.15 -6.78 6.98
C TYR A 73 0.52 -7.82 6.10
N TRP A 74 0.42 -9.09 6.49
CA TRP A 74 0.80 -10.22 5.66
C TRP A 74 -0.46 -10.88 5.07
N LEU A 75 -0.64 -10.78 3.75
CA LEU A 75 -1.77 -11.40 3.06
C LEU A 75 -1.46 -12.86 2.77
N GLU A 76 -1.93 -13.74 3.65
CA GLU A 76 -1.73 -15.17 3.53
C GLU A 76 -2.76 -15.76 2.56
N VAL A 77 -2.29 -16.34 1.46
CA VAL A 77 -3.10 -17.03 0.46
C VAL A 77 -2.76 -18.51 0.50
N SER A 78 -3.74 -19.40 0.35
CA SER A 78 -3.46 -20.83 0.25
C SER A 78 -2.78 -21.18 -1.08
N ASN A 79 -1.98 -22.25 -1.07
CA ASN A 79 -1.29 -22.76 -2.27
C ASN A 79 -2.28 -23.08 -3.42
N ALA A 80 -3.45 -23.61 -3.06
CA ALA A 80 -4.53 -23.91 -4.00
C ALA A 80 -5.12 -22.63 -4.61
N GLU A 81 -5.44 -21.63 -3.79
CA GLU A 81 -5.97 -20.36 -4.29
C GLU A 81 -4.93 -19.59 -5.10
N GLN A 82 -3.65 -19.63 -4.70
CA GLN A 82 -2.58 -19.03 -5.47
C GLN A 82 -2.50 -19.64 -6.87
N LYS A 83 -2.50 -20.98 -6.98
CA LYS A 83 -2.54 -21.70 -8.27
C LYS A 83 -3.74 -21.27 -9.12
N ARG A 84 -4.95 -21.31 -8.54
CA ARG A 84 -6.18 -20.90 -9.24
C ARG A 84 -6.09 -19.47 -9.79
N ARG A 85 -5.51 -18.53 -9.02
CA ARG A 85 -5.31 -17.14 -9.46
C ARG A 85 -4.31 -17.01 -10.59
N PHE A 86 -3.25 -17.83 -10.59
CA PHE A 86 -2.28 -17.86 -11.68
C PHE A 86 -2.93 -18.37 -12.96
N GLU A 87 -3.63 -19.50 -12.91
CA GLU A 87 -4.35 -20.07 -14.05
C GLU A 87 -5.36 -19.08 -14.63
N ALA A 88 -6.16 -18.43 -13.77
CA ALA A 88 -7.12 -17.43 -14.20
C ALA A 88 -6.47 -16.18 -14.84
N ARG A 89 -5.23 -15.83 -14.49
CA ARG A 89 -4.51 -14.69 -15.11
C ARG A 89 -3.94 -15.05 -16.48
N ILE A 90 -3.56 -16.31 -16.68
CA ILE A 90 -3.05 -16.79 -17.97
C ILE A 90 -4.15 -16.67 -19.03
N THR A 91 -5.39 -17.00 -18.65
CA THR A 91 -6.54 -17.02 -19.57
C THR A 91 -7.32 -15.69 -19.68
N ASP A 92 -7.03 -14.69 -18.84
CA ASP A 92 -7.77 -13.42 -18.79
C ASP A 92 -6.94 -12.27 -19.41
N PRO A 93 -7.25 -11.80 -20.64
CA PRO A 93 -6.49 -10.76 -21.33
C PRO A 93 -6.38 -9.45 -20.55
N LEU A 94 -7.35 -9.13 -19.69
CA LEU A 94 -7.33 -7.90 -18.89
C LEU A 94 -6.38 -8.00 -17.69
N ARG A 95 -5.87 -9.20 -17.38
CA ARG A 95 -5.02 -9.47 -16.21
C ARG A 95 -3.68 -10.09 -16.53
N GLN A 96 -3.43 -10.45 -17.79
CA GLN A 96 -2.16 -11.02 -18.24
C GLN A 96 -0.94 -10.16 -17.88
N TRP A 97 -1.06 -8.83 -17.94
CA TRP A 97 0.01 -7.90 -17.56
C TRP A 97 0.48 -8.03 -16.10
N LYS A 98 -0.30 -8.70 -15.24
CA LYS A 98 0.06 -8.97 -13.83
C LYS A 98 0.90 -10.23 -13.65
N LEU A 99 1.28 -10.91 -14.74
CA LEU A 99 2.22 -12.03 -14.72
C LEU A 99 3.59 -11.48 -15.08
N SER A 100 4.45 -11.35 -14.07
CA SER A 100 5.84 -10.98 -14.29
C SER A 100 6.71 -12.22 -14.52
N PRO A 101 7.88 -12.07 -15.16
CA PRO A 101 8.88 -13.13 -15.27
C PRO A 101 9.32 -13.70 -13.91
N THR A 102 9.19 -12.93 -12.82
CA THR A 102 9.47 -13.38 -11.45
C THR A 102 8.33 -14.18 -10.81
N ASP A 103 7.09 -14.02 -11.28
CA ASP A 103 5.94 -14.64 -10.62
C ASP A 103 5.82 -16.15 -10.92
N LEU A 104 6.16 -16.60 -12.14
CA LEU A 104 6.10 -18.03 -12.48
C LEU A 104 7.15 -18.86 -11.70
N PRO A 105 8.43 -18.46 -11.62
CA PRO A 105 9.40 -19.11 -10.74
C PRO A 105 9.03 -19.05 -9.26
N SER A 106 8.30 -18.01 -8.82
CA SER A 106 7.88 -17.92 -7.42
C SER A 106 6.94 -19.04 -7.01
N ARG A 107 6.16 -19.58 -7.96
CA ARG A 107 5.23 -20.68 -7.72
C ARG A 107 5.93 -22.01 -7.43
N SER A 108 7.04 -22.29 -8.10
CA SER A 108 7.84 -23.50 -7.84
C SER A 108 8.63 -23.40 -6.54
N ARG A 109 8.99 -22.18 -6.11
CA ARG A 109 9.69 -21.87 -4.85
C ARG A 109 8.76 -21.64 -3.65
N TRP A 110 7.56 -22.23 -3.65
CA TRP A 110 6.55 -22.00 -2.60
C TRP A 110 7.10 -22.19 -1.18
N TYR A 111 7.86 -23.26 -0.95
CA TYR A 111 8.40 -23.57 0.37
C TYR A 111 9.56 -22.64 0.76
N ASP A 112 10.36 -22.18 -0.20
CA ASP A 112 11.41 -21.19 0.06
C ASP A 112 10.80 -19.86 0.52
N TYR A 113 9.72 -19.41 -0.14
CA TYR A 113 8.95 -18.24 0.29
C TYR A 113 8.28 -18.44 1.66
N SER A 114 7.77 -19.64 1.93
CA SER A 114 7.18 -19.96 3.24
C SER A 114 8.22 -19.89 4.35
N HIS A 115 9.42 -20.42 4.11
CA HIS A 115 10.53 -20.34 5.06
C HIS A 115 11.03 -18.90 5.25
N ALA A 116 11.15 -18.13 4.17
CA ALA A 116 11.51 -16.72 4.22
C ALA A 116 10.50 -15.88 5.04
N ARG A 117 9.20 -16.11 4.83
CA ARG A 117 8.13 -15.52 5.65
C ARG A 117 8.30 -15.87 7.13
N ASP A 118 8.53 -17.14 7.46
CA ASP A 118 8.61 -17.57 8.86
C ASP A 118 9.83 -16.96 9.57
N MET A 119 10.97 -16.84 8.87
CA MET A 119 12.15 -16.11 9.37
C MET A 119 11.86 -14.61 9.57
N MET A 120 11.19 -14.00 8.60
CA MET A 120 10.80 -12.59 8.66
C MET A 120 9.88 -12.31 9.86
N LEU A 121 8.82 -13.09 10.02
CA LEU A 121 7.88 -12.95 11.13
C LEU A 121 8.59 -13.15 12.47
N LYS A 122 9.42 -14.20 12.58
CA LYS A 122 10.18 -14.48 13.81
C LYS A 122 11.10 -13.31 14.21
N ALA A 123 11.75 -12.67 13.24
CA ALA A 123 12.71 -11.60 13.51
C ALA A 123 12.04 -10.24 13.73
N THR A 124 10.90 -9.97 13.07
CA THR A 124 10.35 -8.60 12.95
C THR A 124 8.95 -8.42 13.52
N ASP A 125 8.30 -9.46 14.02
CA ASP A 125 7.06 -9.33 14.76
C ASP A 125 7.35 -8.89 16.20
N THR A 126 7.30 -7.57 16.42
CA THR A 126 7.67 -6.96 17.70
C THR A 126 6.45 -6.30 18.34
N LYS A 127 6.50 -6.07 19.65
CA LYS A 127 5.41 -5.33 20.35
C LYS A 127 5.24 -3.90 19.83
N ALA A 128 6.32 -3.27 19.38
CA ALA A 128 6.30 -1.90 18.85
C ALA A 128 5.70 -1.84 17.43
N ALA A 129 6.01 -2.84 16.60
CA ALA A 129 5.52 -2.94 15.23
C ALA A 129 5.09 -4.40 14.94
N PRO A 130 3.86 -4.79 15.33
CA PRO A 130 3.39 -6.16 15.16
C PRO A 130 3.00 -6.46 13.70
N TRP A 131 3.02 -7.75 13.36
CA TRP A 131 2.50 -8.27 12.10
C TRP A 131 1.05 -8.77 12.25
N TYR A 132 0.20 -8.41 11.29
CA TYR A 132 -1.17 -8.91 11.20
C TYR A 132 -1.33 -9.83 10.00
N ILE A 133 -1.61 -11.11 10.26
CA ILE A 133 -1.85 -12.11 9.22
C ILE A 133 -3.31 -12.02 8.76
N LEU A 134 -3.51 -11.71 7.48
CA LEU A 134 -4.81 -11.60 6.85
C LEU A 134 -5.01 -12.74 5.86
N ARG A 135 -5.91 -13.68 6.19
CA ARG A 135 -6.33 -14.74 5.24
C ARG A 135 -7.01 -14.10 4.03
N SER A 136 -6.45 -14.34 2.86
CA SER A 136 -6.77 -13.58 1.65
C SER A 136 -7.41 -14.41 0.54
N ASP A 137 -7.83 -15.64 0.83
CA ASP A 137 -8.42 -16.56 -0.16
C ASP A 137 -9.70 -15.99 -0.78
N ASP A 138 -10.63 -15.54 0.07
CA ASP A 138 -11.75 -14.68 -0.33
C ASP A 138 -11.32 -13.20 -0.32
N LYS A 139 -11.14 -12.63 -1.51
CA LYS A 139 -10.71 -11.23 -1.67
C LYS A 139 -11.68 -10.23 -1.05
N LYS A 140 -13.00 -10.47 -1.12
CA LYS A 140 -14.00 -9.53 -0.60
C LYS A 140 -13.94 -9.50 0.92
N ARG A 141 -13.92 -10.68 1.56
CA ARG A 141 -13.76 -10.80 3.01
C ARG A 141 -12.44 -10.22 3.49
N ALA A 142 -11.34 -10.51 2.80
CA ALA A 142 -10.03 -9.98 3.15
C ALA A 142 -10.01 -8.44 3.15
N ARG A 143 -10.59 -7.80 2.12
CA ARG A 143 -10.69 -6.33 2.05
C ARG A 143 -11.50 -5.76 3.20
N LEU A 144 -12.67 -6.32 3.48
CA LEU A 144 -13.55 -5.84 4.57
C LEU A 144 -12.89 -6.02 5.94
N ASN A 145 -12.26 -7.17 6.19
CA ASN A 145 -11.55 -7.44 7.43
C ASN A 145 -10.34 -6.52 7.61
N CYS A 146 -9.56 -6.28 6.54
CA CYS A 146 -8.43 -5.36 6.57
C CYS A 146 -8.87 -3.94 6.92
N ILE A 147 -9.89 -3.42 6.23
CA ILE A 147 -10.42 -2.06 6.47
C ILE A 147 -11.00 -1.98 7.89
N SER A 148 -11.79 -2.97 8.32
CA SER A 148 -12.34 -2.99 9.67
C SER A 148 -11.26 -3.01 10.74
N HIS A 149 -10.20 -3.81 10.56
CA HIS A 149 -9.08 -3.88 11.49
C HIS A 149 -8.28 -2.57 11.52
N LEU A 150 -7.95 -2.00 10.35
CA LEU A 150 -7.28 -0.70 10.23
C LEU A 150 -8.04 0.40 10.98
N LEU A 151 -9.36 0.48 10.77
CA LEU A 151 -10.21 1.46 11.45
C LEU A 151 -10.24 1.28 12.98
N LYS A 152 -10.11 0.05 13.48
CA LYS A 152 -10.03 -0.22 14.92
C LYS A 152 -8.70 0.21 15.53
N LEU A 153 -7.61 0.17 14.77
CA LEU A 153 -6.29 0.57 15.25
C LEU A 153 -6.11 2.08 15.34
N ILE A 154 -6.88 2.84 14.55
CA ILE A 154 -6.79 4.31 14.50
C ILE A 154 -7.85 4.89 15.45
N PRO A 155 -7.47 5.71 16.46
CA PRO A 155 -8.42 6.34 17.38
C PRO A 155 -9.13 7.54 16.73
N TYR A 156 -9.89 7.28 15.65
CA TYR A 156 -10.59 8.33 14.93
C TYR A 156 -11.87 8.75 15.66
N LYS A 157 -12.24 10.02 15.49
CA LYS A 157 -13.50 10.58 16.00
C LYS A 157 -14.33 11.09 14.83
N LYS A 158 -15.65 11.11 15.01
CA LYS A 158 -16.53 11.74 14.04
C LYS A 158 -16.28 13.24 14.05
N VAL A 159 -15.75 13.77 12.95
CA VAL A 159 -15.55 15.20 12.78
C VAL A 159 -16.90 15.84 12.45
N LYS A 160 -17.27 16.88 13.19
CA LYS A 160 -18.44 17.71 12.86
C LYS A 160 -18.13 18.49 11.60
N ARG A 161 -18.87 18.25 10.52
CA ARG A 161 -18.78 19.06 9.31
C ARG A 161 -19.69 20.27 9.49
N ASP A 162 -19.12 21.48 9.37
CA ASP A 162 -19.93 22.68 9.37
C ASP A 162 -20.88 22.68 8.17
N LYS A 163 -22.14 23.00 8.42
CA LYS A 163 -23.11 23.17 7.35
C LYS A 163 -22.74 24.43 6.59
N VAL A 164 -22.16 24.27 5.40
CA VAL A 164 -21.96 25.38 4.47
C VAL A 164 -23.34 25.90 4.09
N LYS A 165 -23.68 27.11 4.54
CA LYS A 165 -24.87 27.81 4.08
C LYS A 165 -24.48 28.60 2.84
N LEU A 166 -25.08 28.27 1.70
CA LEU A 166 -25.02 29.14 0.54
C LEU A 166 -25.71 30.45 0.92
N LEU A 167 -24.95 31.54 0.97
CA LEU A 167 -25.50 32.86 1.23
C LEU A 167 -26.45 33.24 0.08
N LYS A 168 -27.57 33.88 0.41
CA LYS A 168 -28.45 34.46 -0.61
C LYS A 168 -27.66 35.53 -1.39
N ARG A 169 -27.89 35.61 -2.70
CA ARG A 169 -27.33 36.71 -3.52
C ARG A 169 -27.75 38.05 -2.92
N LYS A 170 -26.83 39.01 -2.89
CA LYS A 170 -27.18 40.40 -2.55
C LYS A 170 -27.88 41.00 -3.76
N ASN A 171 -29.15 41.38 -3.61
CA ASN A 171 -29.93 41.98 -4.69
C ASN A 171 -29.84 43.51 -4.75
N LYS A 172 -29.03 44.13 -3.88
CA LYS A 172 -28.80 45.58 -3.89
C LYS A 172 -27.96 45.95 -5.11
N GLY A 173 -28.55 46.64 -6.08
CA GLY A 173 -27.91 46.91 -7.38
C GLY A 173 -27.99 45.73 -8.36
N ALA A 174 -28.95 44.82 -8.18
CA ALA A 174 -29.18 43.73 -9.13
C ALA A 174 -29.44 44.31 -10.53
N TYR A 175 -28.66 43.86 -11.51
CA TYR A 175 -28.83 44.16 -12.91
C TYR A 175 -29.07 42.86 -13.67
N ASP A 176 -29.67 42.95 -14.86
CA ASP A 176 -29.88 41.78 -15.71
C ASP A 176 -28.55 41.40 -16.37
N ASP A 177 -27.86 40.45 -15.74
CA ASP A 177 -26.58 39.92 -16.22
C ASP A 177 -26.76 39.08 -17.50
N GLN A 178 -27.94 38.52 -17.75
CA GLN A 178 -28.26 37.74 -18.96
C GLN A 178 -28.52 38.63 -20.17
N ALA A 179 -29.10 39.83 -19.99
CA ALA A 179 -29.33 40.77 -21.07
C ALA A 179 -28.05 41.11 -21.85
N THR A 180 -26.91 41.27 -21.16
CA THR A 180 -25.61 41.56 -21.79
C THR A 180 -24.98 40.38 -22.54
N LEU A 181 -25.44 39.17 -22.24
CA LEU A 181 -24.97 37.94 -22.88
C LEU A 181 -25.76 37.65 -24.16
N LYS A 182 -26.96 38.19 -24.30
CA LYS A 182 -27.79 38.05 -25.52
C LYS A 182 -27.02 38.57 -26.74
N GLY A 183 -26.87 37.72 -27.77
CA GLY A 183 -26.16 38.06 -29.01
C GLY A 183 -24.63 37.89 -28.95
N ARG A 184 -24.08 37.39 -27.84
CA ARG A 184 -22.68 36.95 -27.78
C ARG A 184 -22.53 35.58 -28.44
N ASN A 185 -21.32 35.29 -28.91
CA ASN A 185 -20.98 33.98 -29.48
C ASN A 185 -20.85 32.97 -28.35
N PHE A 186 -21.90 32.17 -28.13
CA PHE A 186 -21.85 30.99 -27.26
C PHE A 186 -21.33 29.79 -28.03
N VAL A 187 -20.65 28.89 -27.31
CA VAL A 187 -20.31 27.57 -27.85
C VAL A 187 -21.61 26.82 -28.14
N PRO A 188 -21.81 26.26 -29.34
CA PRO A 188 -23.00 25.48 -29.64
C PRO A 188 -23.15 24.29 -28.68
N GLU A 189 -24.29 24.18 -28.03
CA GLU A 189 -24.64 23.03 -27.20
C GLU A 189 -24.97 21.84 -28.13
N LYS A 190 -24.06 20.87 -28.21
CA LYS A 190 -24.17 19.69 -29.07
C LYS A 190 -24.69 18.44 -28.34
N TYR A 191 -24.76 18.47 -27.02
CA TYR A 191 -25.16 17.34 -26.16
C TYR A 191 -26.21 17.79 -25.17
#